data_AF-A0A2E8J0H0-F1
#
_entry.id   AF-A0A2E8J0H0-F1
#
_cell.length_a   1.000
_cell.length_b   1.000
_cell.length_c   1.000
_cell.angle_alpha   90.00
_cell.angle_beta   90.00
_cell.angle_gamma   90.00
#
_symmetry.space_group_name_H-M   'P 1'
#
loop_
_entity.id
_entity.type
_entity.pdbx_description
1 polymer ?
#
loop_
_entity_poly.entity_id
_entity_poly.type
_entity_poly.pdbx_seq_one_letter_code
_entity_poly.pdbx_strand_id
1 'polypeptide(L)'
;MKIKLIKNIAKEQQENQVFIRNGITFKKHPNKEDCWIYHGRMPISSCWIYFYDGSIQIENVIVGNPTERNHGFGKLMISDMRQAFPFQKIWVDTWNCTRPFWKKMVQCGYVDEIANDYSWPCINTTCMTCHENRNVPRRRVFQ
;
A
#
# COMPACT_ATOMS: atom_id res chain seq x y z
N MET A 1 -4.50 26.01 -12.29
CA MET A 1 -3.07 25.68 -12.49
C MET A 1 -2.60 24.32 -11.94
N LYS A 2 -3.28 23.67 -10.98
CA LYS A 2 -2.82 22.39 -10.37
C LYS A 2 -2.97 21.13 -11.24
N ILE A 3 -3.95 21.10 -12.15
CA ILE A 3 -4.32 19.90 -12.92
C ILE A 3 -3.27 19.52 -13.98
N LYS A 4 -2.64 20.52 -14.63
CA LYS A 4 -1.57 20.28 -15.62
C LYS A 4 -0.29 19.69 -14.99
N LEU A 5 0.00 20.04 -13.74
CA LEU A 5 1.18 19.54 -13.02
C LEU A 5 1.05 18.04 -12.69
N ILE A 6 -0.17 17.58 -12.35
CA ILE A 6 -0.43 16.16 -12.02
C ILE A 6 -0.34 15.27 -13.26
N LYS A 7 -0.91 15.73 -14.39
CA LYS A 7 -0.80 15.00 -15.67
C LYS A 7 0.64 14.94 -16.18
N ASN A 8 1.43 15.99 -15.96
CA ASN A 8 2.85 15.98 -16.33
C ASN A 8 3.69 15.06 -15.43
N ILE A 9 3.42 15.03 -14.12
CA ILE A 9 4.08 14.08 -13.20
C ILE A 9 3.75 12.63 -13.61
N ALA A 10 2.49 12.31 -13.89
CA ALA A 10 2.10 10.97 -14.34
C ALA A 10 2.75 10.57 -15.68
N LYS A 11 2.90 11.54 -16.61
CA LYS A 11 3.46 11.31 -17.94
C LYS A 11 4.99 11.23 -17.95
N GLU A 12 5.69 12.07 -17.18
CA GLU A 12 7.16 11.99 -17.00
C GLU A 12 7.59 10.77 -16.17
N GLN A 13 6.73 10.29 -15.26
CA GLN A 13 6.99 9.08 -14.50
C GLN A 13 6.83 7.80 -15.34
N GLN A 14 5.93 7.76 -16.33
CA GLN A 14 5.72 6.55 -17.14
C GLN A 14 6.94 6.11 -17.98
N GLU A 15 7.81 7.05 -18.37
CA GLU A 15 9.00 6.82 -19.22
C GLU A 15 10.23 6.31 -18.45
N ASN A 16 10.37 6.65 -17.16
CA ASN A 16 11.48 6.20 -16.33
C ASN A 16 11.13 4.93 -15.54
N GLN A 17 12.01 3.93 -15.47
CA GLN A 17 11.78 2.75 -14.62
C GLN A 17 11.88 3.04 -13.12
N VAL A 18 12.37 4.22 -12.75
CA VAL A 18 12.60 4.66 -11.37
C VAL A 18 12.27 6.14 -11.26
N PHE A 19 11.61 6.55 -10.19
CA PHE A 19 11.53 7.95 -9.82
C PHE A 19 11.81 8.17 -8.34
N ILE A 20 12.23 9.39 -7.99
CA ILE A 20 12.50 9.81 -6.62
C ILE A 20 11.58 10.97 -6.30
N ARG A 21 10.93 10.92 -5.14
CA ARG A 21 10.06 12.00 -4.65
C ARG A 21 10.32 12.26 -3.19
N ASN A 22 10.68 13.50 -2.86
CA ASN A 22 11.08 13.91 -1.51
C ASN A 22 12.11 12.95 -0.87
N GLY A 23 13.10 12.51 -1.65
CA GLY A 23 14.15 11.59 -1.20
C GLY A 23 13.75 10.11 -1.16
N ILE A 24 12.51 9.77 -1.51
CA ILE A 24 12.01 8.39 -1.48
C ILE A 24 12.00 7.81 -2.90
N THR A 25 12.62 6.64 -3.04
CA THR A 25 12.75 5.94 -4.33
C THR A 25 11.57 5.01 -4.59
N PHE A 26 11.08 5.05 -5.83
CA PHE A 26 10.04 4.18 -6.36
C PHE A 26 10.52 3.55 -7.65
N LYS A 27 10.21 2.27 -7.87
CA LYS A 27 10.55 1.56 -9.10
C LYS A 27 9.30 1.02 -9.77
N LYS A 28 9.25 1.08 -11.10
CA LYS A 28 8.13 0.54 -11.86
C LYS A 28 8.04 -0.97 -11.61
N HIS A 29 6.84 -1.47 -11.36
CA HIS A 29 6.63 -2.90 -11.20
C HIS A 29 6.86 -3.58 -12.56
N PRO A 30 7.67 -4.65 -12.66
CA PRO A 30 8.06 -5.23 -13.94
C PRO A 30 6.88 -5.87 -14.69
N ASN A 31 5.90 -6.39 -13.94
CA ASN A 31 4.82 -7.23 -14.48
C ASN A 31 3.42 -6.63 -14.27
N LYS A 32 3.31 -5.37 -13.83
CA LYS A 32 2.02 -4.73 -13.53
C LYS A 32 2.03 -3.33 -14.09
N GLU A 33 1.11 -3.07 -15.01
CA GLU A 33 0.90 -1.74 -15.58
C GLU A 33 0.49 -0.74 -14.50
N ASP A 34 1.00 0.49 -14.62
CA ASP A 34 0.77 1.62 -13.72
C ASP A 34 0.99 1.36 -12.21
N CYS A 35 1.72 0.29 -11.89
CA CYS A 35 2.09 -0.08 -10.54
C CYS A 35 3.54 0.31 -10.27
N TRP A 36 3.79 0.87 -9.10
CA TRP A 36 5.13 1.19 -8.62
C TRP A 36 5.38 0.52 -7.28
N ILE A 37 6.64 0.15 -7.04
CA ILE A 37 7.10 -0.47 -5.82
C ILE A 37 7.83 0.60 -5.01
N TYR A 38 7.43 0.78 -3.76
CA TYR A 38 8.20 1.57 -2.80
C TYR A 38 9.51 0.86 -2.48
N HIS A 39 10.63 1.56 -2.68
CA HIS A 39 11.99 1.04 -2.49
C HIS A 39 12.75 1.73 -1.35
N GLY A 40 12.12 2.63 -0.58
CA GLY A 40 12.81 3.43 0.44
C GLY A 40 13.37 2.64 1.63
N ARG A 41 12.81 1.46 1.93
CA ARG A 41 13.21 0.61 3.06
C ARG A 41 13.39 -0.85 2.68
N MET A 42 13.67 -1.14 1.42
CA MET A 42 13.99 -2.51 1.01
C MET A 42 15.29 -2.98 1.67
N PRO A 43 15.39 -4.26 2.12
CA PRO A 43 14.39 -5.34 1.97
C PRO A 43 13.38 -5.46 3.13
N ILE A 44 13.41 -4.57 4.13
CA ILE A 44 12.63 -4.68 5.38
C ILE A 44 11.13 -4.52 5.11
N SER A 45 10.74 -3.51 4.34
CA SER A 45 9.32 -3.25 4.04
C SER A 45 9.13 -2.73 2.62
N SER A 46 8.04 -3.18 1.99
CA SER A 46 7.63 -2.78 0.65
C SER A 46 6.11 -2.64 0.54
N CYS A 47 5.68 -1.83 -0.42
CA CYS A 47 4.29 -1.76 -0.84
C CYS A 47 4.22 -1.47 -2.34
N TRP A 48 3.05 -1.71 -2.90
CA TRP A 48 2.69 -1.26 -4.24
C TRP A 48 1.90 0.03 -4.15
N ILE A 49 2.11 0.91 -5.12
CA ILE A 49 1.35 2.13 -5.27
C ILE A 49 0.79 2.24 -6.69
N TYR A 50 -0.45 2.66 -6.78
CA TYR A 50 -1.14 2.98 -8.02
C TYR A 50 -1.56 4.44 -8.00
N PHE A 51 -1.33 5.13 -9.12
CA PHE A 51 -1.69 6.52 -9.29
C PHE A 51 -3.03 6.64 -10.02
N TYR A 52 -3.95 7.38 -9.42
CA TYR A 52 -5.22 7.78 -10.02
C TYR A 52 -5.30 9.31 -10.07
N ASP A 53 -6.30 9.84 -10.76
CA ASP A 53 -6.48 11.29 -10.90
C ASP A 53 -6.66 11.97 -9.53
N GLY A 54 -5.56 12.53 -9.01
CA GLY A 54 -5.50 13.20 -7.70
C GLY A 54 -5.39 12.30 -6.47
N SER A 55 -5.29 10.98 -6.63
CA SER A 55 -5.19 10.04 -5.50
C SER A 55 -4.18 8.91 -5.72
N ILE A 56 -3.81 8.26 -4.63
CA ILE A 56 -2.84 7.17 -4.57
C ILE A 56 -3.48 6.04 -3.79
N GLN A 57 -3.53 4.87 -4.40
CA GLN A 57 -3.89 3.63 -3.71
C GLN A 57 -2.61 2.93 -3.27
N ILE A 58 -2.57 2.48 -2.01
CA ILE A 58 -1.51 1.61 -1.52
C ILE A 58 -2.04 0.18 -1.45
N GLU A 59 -1.30 -0.75 -2.06
CA GLU A 59 -1.57 -2.17 -2.04
C GLU A 59 -0.35 -2.98 -1.58
N ASN A 60 -0.56 -4.28 -1.38
CA ASN A 60 0.50 -5.28 -1.13
C ASN A 60 1.57 -4.85 -0.12
N VAL A 61 1.12 -4.38 1.04
CA VAL A 61 1.97 -3.93 2.14
C VAL A 61 2.61 -5.12 2.84
N ILE A 62 3.94 -5.17 2.85
CA ILE A 62 4.72 -6.26 3.39
C ILE A 62 5.80 -5.71 4.32
N VAL A 63 5.93 -6.33 5.50
CA VAL A 63 7.15 -6.31 6.32
C VAL A 63 7.76 -7.70 6.20
N GLY A 64 8.92 -7.77 5.56
CA GLY A 64 9.49 -8.98 4.96
C GLY A 64 9.78 -10.06 5.98
N ASN A 65 10.64 -9.76 6.95
CA ASN A 65 10.97 -10.72 8.00
C ASN A 65 9.89 -10.72 9.10
N PRO A 66 9.31 -11.88 9.48
CA PRO A 66 8.42 -11.97 10.62
C PRO A 66 9.00 -11.40 11.92
N THR A 67 10.31 -11.50 12.13
CA THR A 67 10.98 -10.94 13.33
C THR A 67 11.02 -9.42 13.33
N GLU A 68 10.87 -8.76 12.18
CA GLU A 68 10.83 -7.30 12.05
C GLU A 68 9.41 -6.76 12.24
N ARG A 69 8.39 -7.63 12.24
CA ARG A 69 7.01 -7.21 12.51
C ARG A 69 6.89 -6.69 13.94
N ASN A 70 5.94 -5.79 14.16
CA ASN A 70 5.73 -5.07 15.43
C ASN A 70 6.86 -4.13 15.86
N HIS A 71 7.90 -3.91 15.03
CA HIS A 71 8.97 -2.93 15.29
C HIS A 71 8.72 -1.57 14.61
N GLY A 72 7.50 -1.33 14.11
CA GLY A 72 7.12 -0.03 13.54
C GLY A 72 7.49 0.19 12.07
N PHE A 73 8.19 -0.74 11.40
CA PHE A 73 8.56 -0.59 9.98
C PHE A 73 7.38 -0.34 9.05
N GLY A 74 6.24 -1.00 9.29
CA GLY A 74 5.01 -0.73 8.53
C GLY A 74 4.55 0.72 8.67
N LYS A 75 4.57 1.29 9.90
CA LYS A 75 4.23 2.70 10.13
C LYS A 75 5.22 3.62 9.42
N LEU A 76 6.51 3.33 9.53
CA LEU A 76 7.55 4.14 8.90
C LEU A 76 7.41 4.18 7.38
N MET A 77 7.14 3.04 6.74
CA MET A 77 6.87 2.99 5.30
C MET A 77 5.66 3.86 4.90
N ILE A 78 4.55 3.79 5.64
CA ILE A 78 3.35 4.58 5.33
C ILE A 78 3.57 6.08 5.64
N SER A 79 4.37 6.41 6.65
CA SER A 79 4.81 7.78 6.91
C SER A 79 5.66 8.33 5.75
N ASP A 80 6.57 7.53 5.20
CA ASP A 80 7.34 7.91 4.01
C ASP A 80 6.38 8.17 2.83
N MET A 81 5.33 7.35 2.65
CA MET A 81 4.33 7.60 1.59
C MET A 81 3.66 8.97 1.74
N ARG A 82 3.24 9.33 2.95
CA ARG A 82 2.70 10.67 3.22
C ARG A 82 3.72 11.77 2.96
N GLN A 83 4.99 11.56 3.32
CA GLN A 83 6.06 12.51 3.05
C GLN A 83 6.30 12.70 1.55
N ALA A 84 6.29 11.63 0.76
CA ALA A 84 6.43 11.71 -0.69
C ALA A 84 5.24 12.45 -1.32
N PHE A 85 4.03 12.24 -0.80
CA PHE A 85 2.79 12.73 -1.40
C PHE A 85 1.94 13.54 -0.40
N PRO A 86 2.43 14.71 0.06
CA PRO A 86 1.82 15.42 1.18
C PRO A 86 0.42 15.97 0.87
N PHE A 87 0.09 16.18 -0.42
CA PHE A 87 -1.16 16.81 -0.84
C PHE A 87 -2.09 15.88 -1.62
N GLN A 88 -1.66 14.66 -1.90
CA GLN A 88 -2.47 13.68 -2.60
C GLN A 88 -3.33 12.93 -1.60
N LYS A 89 -4.54 12.59 -2.03
CA LYS A 89 -5.37 11.65 -1.28
C LYS A 89 -4.70 10.27 -1.32
N ILE A 90 -4.41 9.67 -0.18
CA ILE A 90 -3.88 8.32 -0.03
C ILE A 90 -4.98 7.44 0.57
N TRP A 91 -5.28 6.34 -0.10
CA TRP A 91 -6.33 5.43 0.33
C TRP A 91 -5.90 3.97 0.20
N VAL A 92 -6.59 3.08 0.92
CA VAL A 92 -6.32 1.64 0.92
C VAL A 92 -7.60 0.83 0.98
N ASP A 93 -7.55 -0.35 0.37
CA ASP A 93 -8.43 -1.46 0.73
C ASP A 93 -7.70 -2.39 1.70
N THR A 94 -8.45 -2.96 2.65
CA THR A 94 -7.84 -3.76 3.71
C THR A 94 -8.69 -4.91 4.22
N TRP A 95 -8.02 -5.98 4.62
CA TRP A 95 -8.62 -7.12 5.31
C TRP A 95 -9.00 -6.77 6.74
N ASN A 96 -9.97 -7.49 7.29
CA ASN A 96 -10.41 -7.28 8.68
C ASN A 96 -9.26 -7.44 9.68
N CYS A 97 -8.36 -8.41 9.46
CA CYS A 97 -7.23 -8.67 10.34
C CYS A 97 -6.16 -7.58 10.36
N THR A 98 -6.01 -6.81 9.28
CA THR A 98 -5.05 -5.71 9.18
C THR A 98 -5.71 -4.35 9.34
N ARG A 99 -7.04 -4.26 9.30
CA ARG A 99 -7.82 -3.02 9.49
C ARG A 99 -7.43 -2.21 10.74
N PRO A 100 -7.12 -2.80 11.91
CA PRO A 100 -6.67 -2.02 13.07
C PRO A 100 -5.38 -1.23 12.81
N PHE A 101 -4.43 -1.78 12.04
CA PHE A 101 -3.22 -1.07 11.64
C PHE A 101 -3.57 0.15 10.78
N TRP A 102 -4.45 -0.02 9.79
CA TRP A 102 -4.83 1.06 8.88
C TRP A 102 -5.66 2.15 9.57
N LYS A 103 -6.55 1.79 10.51
CA LYS A 103 -7.26 2.78 11.34
C LYS A 103 -6.28 3.67 12.09
N LYS A 104 -5.17 3.12 12.60
CA LYS A 104 -4.10 3.91 13.22
C LYS A 104 -3.37 4.79 12.20
N MET A 105 -3.13 4.31 10.98
CA MET A 105 -2.48 5.13 9.94
C MET A 105 -3.36 6.32 9.53
N VAL A 106 -4.68 6.15 9.51
CA VAL A 106 -5.65 7.23 9.32
C VAL A 106 -5.60 8.21 10.49
N GLN A 107 -5.65 7.71 11.73
CA GLN A 107 -5.56 8.55 12.93
C GLN A 107 -4.23 9.35 13.00
N CYS A 108 -3.13 8.79 12.49
CA CYS A 108 -1.85 9.50 12.39
C CYS A 108 -1.77 10.49 11.22
N GLY A 109 -2.79 10.59 10.37
CA GLY A 109 -2.80 11.47 9.19
C GLY A 109 -1.90 10.98 8.04
N TYR A 110 -1.47 9.72 8.06
CA TYR A 110 -0.64 9.19 6.96
C TYR A 110 -1.49 8.68 5.79
N VAL A 111 -2.69 8.18 6.07
CA VAL A 111 -3.67 7.71 5.08
C VAL A 111 -4.94 8.53 5.27
N ASP A 112 -5.61 8.92 4.19
CA ASP A 112 -6.84 9.71 4.27
C ASP A 112 -8.07 8.82 4.50
N GLU A 113 -8.12 7.64 3.88
CA GLU A 113 -9.27 6.73 4.02
C GLU A 113 -8.92 5.25 3.88
N ILE A 114 -9.78 4.42 4.46
CA ILE A 114 -9.93 3.01 4.12
C ILE A 114 -11.16 2.92 3.24
N ALA A 115 -11.00 2.62 1.96
CA ALA A 115 -12.05 2.77 0.95
C ALA A 115 -13.12 1.66 1.07
N ASN A 116 -12.73 0.41 1.33
CA ASN A 116 -13.69 -0.65 1.56
C ASN A 116 -14.36 -0.54 2.95
N ASP A 117 -15.69 -0.50 2.96
CA ASP A 117 -16.57 -0.65 4.12
C ASP A 117 -17.06 -2.10 4.33
N TYR A 118 -16.82 -2.98 3.34
CA TYR A 118 -17.12 -4.40 3.38
C TYR A 118 -15.89 -5.26 3.75
N SER A 119 -16.16 -6.49 4.20
CA SER A 119 -15.14 -7.50 4.48
C SER A 119 -14.38 -7.86 3.21
N TRP A 120 -13.11 -7.44 3.11
CA TRP A 120 -12.25 -7.77 1.98
C TRP A 120 -11.72 -9.21 2.08
N PRO A 121 -11.69 -9.99 0.99
CA PRO A 121 -11.27 -11.39 1.03
C PRO A 121 -9.81 -11.53 1.46
N CYS A 122 -9.59 -12.12 2.64
CA CYS A 122 -8.26 -12.37 3.17
C CYS A 122 -7.61 -13.60 2.52
N ILE A 123 -6.47 -13.40 1.86
CA ILE A 123 -5.72 -14.48 1.20
C ILE A 123 -5.06 -15.44 2.21
N ASN A 124 -4.83 -14.97 3.44
CA ASN A 124 -4.32 -15.83 4.49
C ASN A 124 -5.44 -16.76 4.97
N THR A 125 -5.44 -17.99 4.46
CA THR A 125 -6.51 -18.97 4.70
C THR A 125 -6.53 -19.51 6.13
N THR A 126 -5.48 -19.28 6.93
CA THR A 126 -5.42 -19.64 8.35
C THR A 126 -5.71 -18.46 9.28
N CYS A 127 -6.06 -17.30 8.74
CA CYS A 127 -6.36 -16.11 9.54
C CYS A 127 -7.70 -16.25 10.27
N MET A 128 -7.66 -16.52 11.57
CA MET A 128 -8.87 -16.66 12.40
C MET A 128 -9.68 -15.38 12.49
N THR A 129 -9.06 -14.19 12.46
CA THR A 129 -9.79 -12.91 12.46
C THR A 129 -10.63 -12.69 11.19
N CYS A 130 -10.23 -13.27 10.06
CA CYS A 130 -10.97 -13.12 8.80
C CYS A 130 -11.83 -14.35 8.48
N HIS A 131 -11.54 -15.50 9.09
CA HIS A 131 -12.15 -16.79 8.78
C HIS A 131 -12.57 -17.51 10.07
N GLU A 132 -13.33 -16.84 10.93
CA GLU A 132 -13.68 -17.31 12.29
C GLU A 132 -14.37 -18.70 12.29
N ASN A 133 -15.21 -18.97 11.28
CA ASN A 133 -16.00 -20.20 11.17
C ASN A 133 -15.27 -21.34 10.42
N ARG A 134 -13.96 -21.21 10.15
CA ARG A 134 -13.25 -22.16 9.29
C ARG A 134 -12.70 -23.33 10.10
N ASN A 135 -13.45 -24.44 10.07
CA ASN A 135 -13.07 -25.70 10.74
C ASN A 135 -11.95 -26.50 10.04
N VAL A 136 -11.46 -26.07 8.86
CA VAL A 136 -10.43 -26.82 8.11
C VAL A 136 -9.50 -25.89 7.30
N PRO A 137 -8.16 -26.09 7.37
CA PRO A 137 -7.18 -25.27 6.69
C PRO A 137 -6.99 -25.71 5.22
N ARG A 138 -8.04 -25.74 4.40
CA ARG A 138 -7.89 -25.95 2.94
C ARG A 138 -7.94 -24.63 2.19
N ARG A 139 -6.93 -24.36 1.35
CA ARG A 139 -6.94 -23.25 0.37
C ARG A 139 -8.17 -23.38 -0.52
N ARG A 140 -8.89 -22.27 -0.75
CA ARG A 140 -9.73 -22.18 -1.95
C ARG A 140 -8.76 -22.11 -3.11
N VAL A 141 -8.71 -23.17 -3.92
CA VAL A 141 -8.13 -23.07 -5.26
C VAL A 141 -9.09 -22.13 -6.00
N PHE A 142 -8.61 -20.98 -6.48
CA PHE A 142 -9.37 -20.24 -7.48
C PHE A 142 -9.51 -21.20 -8.67
N GLN A 143 -10.74 -21.60 -8.98
CA GLN A 143 -11.09 -22.20 -10.27
C GLN A 143 -11.23 -21.08 -11.29
#